data_AF-A0A078LX55-F1
#
_entry.id   AF-A0A078LX55-F1
#
_cell.length_a   1.000
_cell.length_b   1.000
_cell.length_c   1.000
_cell.angle_alpha   90.00
_cell.angle_beta   90.00
_cell.angle_gamma   90.00
#
_symmetry.space_group_name_H-M   'P 1'
#
loop_
_entity.id
_entity.type
_entity.pdbx_description
1 polymer ?
#
loop_
_entity_poly.entity_id
_entity_poly.type
_entity_poly.pdbx_seq_one_letter_code
_entity_poly.pdbx_strand_id
1 'polypeptide(L)'
;MVVSVFKAKTTLQKQMVVEVQARQYAIKIDEPKELVGTDIGMNPVELVLASLGACQMIAAQVYAKKFKVAYDELHVEIEGDLDLDDFSDKGDVRLVFT
;
A
#
# COMPACT_ATOMS: atom_id res chain seq x y z
N MET A 1 15.46 -24.44 2.14
CA MET A 1 14.46 -23.39 1.86
C MET A 1 14.94 -22.56 0.69
N VAL A 2 14.14 -22.45 -0.38
CA VAL A 2 14.43 -21.53 -1.48
C VAL A 2 13.86 -20.18 -1.09
N VAL A 3 14.71 -19.17 -0.97
CA VAL A 3 14.29 -17.80 -0.68
C VAL A 3 14.06 -17.11 -2.01
N SER A 4 12.83 -16.69 -2.26
CA SER A 4 12.50 -15.82 -3.40
C SER A 4 12.66 -14.36 -2.97
N VAL A 5 13.47 -13.60 -3.71
CA VAL A 5 13.68 -12.17 -3.47
C VAL A 5 12.75 -11.36 -4.37
N PHE A 6 11.91 -10.52 -3.76
CA PHE A 6 11.07 -9.56 -4.48
C PHE A 6 11.74 -8.18 -4.45
N LYS A 7 11.69 -7.45 -5.57
CA LYS A 7 12.33 -6.15 -5.73
C LYS A 7 11.37 -5.13 -6.36
N ALA A 8 11.47 -3.90 -5.89
CA ALA A 8 10.88 -2.73 -6.51
C ALA A 8 11.95 -1.63 -6.58
N LYS A 9 11.88 -0.79 -7.61
CA LYS A 9 12.73 0.40 -7.77
C LYS A 9 11.84 1.63 -7.70
N THR A 10 12.19 2.60 -6.87
CA THR A 10 11.47 3.87 -6.75
C THR A 10 12.34 5.00 -7.27
N THR A 11 11.74 5.96 -7.97
CA THR A 11 12.41 7.16 -8.48
C THR A 11 11.53 8.37 -8.19
N LEU A 12 12.05 9.32 -7.41
CA LEU A 12 11.39 10.61 -7.20
C LEU A 12 11.41 11.39 -8.52
N GLN A 13 10.26 11.91 -8.92
CA GLN A 13 10.09 12.74 -10.10
C GLN A 13 10.07 14.23 -9.67
N LYS A 14 9.09 15.01 -10.13
CA LYS A 14 8.90 16.40 -9.70
C LYS A 14 7.91 16.46 -8.53
N GLN A 15 8.13 17.37 -7.59
CA GLN A 15 7.30 17.52 -6.38
C GLN A 15 7.31 16.22 -5.56
N MET A 16 6.14 15.72 -5.13
CA MET A 16 6.00 14.48 -4.34
C MET A 16 5.69 13.23 -5.18
N VAL A 17 5.70 13.35 -6.51
CA VAL A 17 5.39 12.23 -7.38
C VAL A 17 6.56 11.24 -7.40
N VAL A 18 6.31 9.99 -7.01
CA VAL A 18 7.26 8.89 -7.05
C VAL A 18 6.78 7.85 -8.07
N GLU A 19 7.66 7.48 -9.00
CA GLU A 19 7.43 6.36 -9.90
C GLU A 19 8.03 5.08 -9.31
N VAL A 20 7.21 4.03 -9.18
CA VAL A 20 7.62 2.73 -8.66
C VAL A 20 7.54 1.70 -9.76
N GLN A 21 8.63 0.96 -9.97
CA GLN A 21 8.72 -0.12 -10.95
C GLN A 21 8.95 -1.47 -10.26
N ALA A 22 8.10 -2.44 -10.55
CA ALA A 22 8.23 -3.82 -10.08
C ALA A 22 8.01 -4.79 -11.26
N ARG A 23 9.09 -5.45 -11.70
CA ARG A 23 9.13 -6.20 -12.97
C ARG A 23 8.74 -5.28 -14.14
N GLN A 24 7.73 -5.65 -14.94
CA GLN A 24 7.22 -4.84 -16.06
C GLN A 24 6.16 -3.80 -15.65
N TYR A 25 5.74 -3.77 -14.38
CA TYR A 25 4.66 -2.89 -13.92
C TYR A 25 5.24 -1.60 -13.36
N ALA A 26 4.54 -0.50 -13.63
CA ALA A 26 4.84 0.81 -13.06
C ALA A 26 3.57 1.37 -12.42
N ILE A 27 3.73 2.00 -11.25
CA ILE A 27 2.69 2.78 -10.58
C ILE A 27 3.26 4.14 -10.18
N LYS A 28 2.38 5.13 -10.06
CA LYS A 28 2.70 6.42 -9.47
C LYS A 28 2.15 6.47 -8.05
N ILE A 29 2.98 6.95 -7.14
CA ILE A 29 2.63 7.31 -5.77
C ILE A 29 2.76 8.83 -5.68
N ASP A 30 1.82 9.48 -5.02
CA ASP A 30 1.83 10.92 -4.82
C ASP A 30 1.08 11.25 -3.52
N GLU A 31 1.11 12.49 -3.06
CA GLU A 31 0.30 12.92 -1.92
C GLU A 31 -0.98 13.65 -2.37
N PRO A 32 -2.03 13.68 -1.54
CA PRO A 32 -3.17 14.56 -1.73
C PRO A 32 -2.73 16.04 -1.79
N LYS A 33 -3.56 16.89 -2.39
CA LYS A 33 -3.25 18.33 -2.50
C LYS A 33 -3.16 19.01 -1.14
N GLU A 34 -3.90 18.50 -0.17
CA GLU A 34 -3.91 18.93 1.23
C GLU A 34 -2.56 18.62 1.91
N LEU A 35 -1.84 17.58 1.44
CA LEU A 35 -0.54 17.12 1.91
C LEU A 35 0.57 17.43 0.89
N VAL A 36 0.51 18.63 0.27
CA VAL A 36 1.51 19.19 -0.66
C VAL A 36 1.81 18.40 -1.95
N GLY A 37 0.99 17.40 -2.28
CA GLY A 37 1.13 16.63 -3.52
C GLY A 37 0.27 17.15 -4.68
N THR A 38 0.21 16.36 -5.77
CA THR A 38 -0.56 16.70 -6.97
C THR A 38 -1.79 15.83 -7.19
N ASP A 39 -2.05 14.86 -6.30
CA ASP A 39 -3.19 13.95 -6.32
C ASP A 39 -3.30 13.19 -7.67
N ILE A 40 -2.16 12.66 -8.16
CA ILE A 40 -2.11 11.87 -9.42
C ILE A 40 -1.83 10.37 -9.21
N GLY A 41 -1.83 9.92 -7.96
CA GLY A 41 -1.60 8.55 -7.54
C GLY A 41 -1.97 8.38 -6.07
N MET A 42 -2.14 7.14 -5.63
CA MET A 42 -2.36 6.84 -4.22
C MET A 42 -1.19 7.36 -3.39
N ASN A 43 -1.48 7.78 -2.17
CA ASN A 43 -0.43 8.08 -1.21
C ASN A 43 0.25 6.81 -0.68
N PRO A 44 1.44 6.93 -0.06
CA PRO A 44 2.16 5.77 0.44
C PRO A 44 1.33 4.90 1.40
N VAL A 45 0.52 5.52 2.26
CA VAL A 45 -0.31 4.83 3.26
C VAL A 45 -1.45 4.06 2.59
N GLU A 46 -2.18 4.71 1.69
CA GLU A 46 -3.23 4.10 0.86
C GLU A 46 -2.69 2.91 0.06
N LEU A 47 -1.49 3.03 -0.51
CA LEU A 47 -0.87 1.92 -1.23
C LEU A 47 -0.53 0.74 -0.30
N VAL A 48 -0.11 1.00 0.94
CA VAL A 48 0.13 -0.05 1.94
C VAL A 48 -1.18 -0.76 2.29
N LEU A 49 -2.26 -0.01 2.55
CA LEU A 49 -3.58 -0.60 2.83
C LEU A 49 -4.10 -1.41 1.64
N ALA A 50 -3.94 -0.89 0.42
CA ALA A 50 -4.29 -1.59 -0.81
C ALA A 50 -3.49 -2.90 -0.98
N SER A 51 -2.18 -2.87 -0.69
CA SER A 51 -1.32 -4.06 -0.73
C SER A 51 -1.75 -5.10 0.32
N LEU A 52 -2.12 -4.66 1.52
CA LEU A 52 -2.61 -5.54 2.58
C LEU A 52 -3.95 -6.18 2.17
N GLY A 53 -4.90 -5.39 1.66
CA GLY A 53 -6.21 -5.87 1.20
C GLY A 53 -6.08 -6.87 0.06
N ALA A 54 -5.22 -6.57 -0.92
CA ALA A 54 -4.90 -7.50 -2.00
C ALA A 54 -4.31 -8.81 -1.46
N CYS A 55 -3.43 -8.76 -0.47
CA CYS A 55 -2.87 -9.95 0.16
C CYS A 55 -3.97 -10.83 0.81
N GLN A 56 -4.86 -10.23 1.60
CA GLN A 56 -5.97 -10.96 2.24
C GLN A 56 -6.93 -11.56 1.21
N MET A 57 -7.26 -10.81 0.16
CA MET A 57 -8.13 -11.27 -0.92
C MET A 57 -7.53 -12.47 -1.69
N ILE A 58 -6.24 -12.41 -2.02
CA ILE A 58 -5.55 -13.53 -2.69
C ILE A 58 -5.51 -14.77 -1.77
N ALA A 59 -5.22 -14.59 -0.49
CA ALA A 59 -5.24 -15.68 0.48
C ALA A 59 -6.65 -16.29 0.59
N ALA A 60 -7.68 -15.46 0.76
CA ALA A 60 -9.08 -15.89 0.84
C ALA A 60 -9.49 -16.69 -0.40
N GLN A 61 -9.14 -16.22 -1.61
CA GLN A 61 -9.39 -16.93 -2.86
C GLN A 61 -8.72 -18.32 -2.90
N VAL A 62 -7.48 -18.44 -2.42
CA VAL A 62 -6.76 -19.73 -2.36
C VAL A 62 -7.45 -20.70 -1.39
N TYR A 63 -7.86 -20.22 -0.22
CA TYR A 63 -8.50 -21.07 0.78
C TYR A 63 -9.95 -21.41 0.45
N ALA A 64 -10.71 -20.51 -0.17
CA ALA A 64 -12.07 -20.80 -0.62
C ALA A 64 -12.10 -22.00 -1.56
N LYS A 65 -11.14 -22.09 -2.50
CA LYS A 65 -10.96 -23.26 -3.37
C LYS A 65 -10.63 -24.53 -2.59
N LYS A 66 -9.74 -24.43 -1.59
CA LYS A 66 -9.34 -25.56 -0.74
C LYS A 66 -10.51 -26.11 0.09
N PHE A 67 -11.35 -25.23 0.62
CA PHE A 67 -12.47 -25.59 1.49
C PHE A 67 -13.81 -25.74 0.75
N LYS A 68 -13.82 -25.59 -0.58
CA LYS A 68 -15.02 -25.67 -1.43
C LYS A 68 -16.12 -24.68 -1.03
N VAL A 69 -15.71 -23.48 -0.63
CA VAL A 69 -16.62 -22.36 -0.37
C VAL A 69 -16.91 -21.66 -1.70
N ALA A 70 -18.19 -21.55 -2.05
CA ALA A 70 -18.66 -20.77 -3.18
C ALA A 70 -19.07 -19.37 -2.72
N TYR A 71 -18.79 -18.37 -3.55
CA TYR A 71 -19.21 -16.98 -3.34
C TYR A 71 -19.40 -16.33 -4.71
N ASP A 72 -20.32 -15.37 -4.79
CA ASP A 72 -20.55 -14.57 -6.00
C ASP A 72 -19.63 -13.34 -6.03
N GLU A 73 -19.40 -12.74 -4.86
CA GLU A 73 -18.56 -11.56 -4.69
C GLU A 73 -17.82 -11.62 -3.35
N LEU A 74 -16.61 -11.06 -3.31
CA LEU A 74 -15.79 -10.98 -2.11
C LEU A 74 -15.15 -9.60 -2.07
N HIS A 75 -15.30 -8.92 -0.93
CA HIS A 75 -14.77 -7.58 -0.67
C HIS A 75 -13.98 -7.57 0.63
N VAL A 76 -12.93 -6.76 0.67
CA VAL A 76 -12.17 -6.46 1.87
C VAL A 76 -11.98 -4.95 1.93
N GLU A 77 -12.48 -4.34 3.00
CA GLU A 77 -12.25 -2.94 3.33
C GLU A 77 -11.20 -2.87 4.44
N ILE A 78 -10.22 -1.98 4.26
CA ILE A 78 -9.15 -1.78 5.23
C ILE A 78 -9.06 -0.30 5.55
N GLU A 79 -9.05 -0.02 6.84
CA GLU A 79 -8.79 1.28 7.44
C GLU A 79 -7.52 1.15 8.30
N GLY A 80 -6.81 2.26 8.47
CA GLY A 80 -5.68 2.35 9.38
C GLY A 80 -5.53 3.78 9.86
N ASP A 81 -5.44 3.95 11.17
CA ASP A 81 -5.23 5.25 11.78
C ASP A 81 -3.73 5.60 11.75
N LEU A 82 -3.42 6.79 11.27
CA LEU A 82 -2.07 7.35 11.29
C LEU A 82 -2.10 8.70 11.99
N ASP A 83 -1.37 8.82 13.08
CA ASP A 83 -1.13 10.10 13.74
C ASP A 83 -0.10 10.90 12.93
N LEU A 84 -0.53 12.02 12.35
CA LEU A 84 0.29 12.91 11.54
C LEU A 84 0.89 14.07 12.35
N ASP A 85 0.46 14.29 13.59
CA ASP A 85 1.04 15.33 14.46
C ASP A 85 2.52 15.04 14.74
N ASP A 86 2.90 13.76 14.69
CA ASP A 86 4.25 13.22 14.84
C ASP A 86 5.20 13.49 13.65
N PHE A 87 4.67 13.93 12.50
CA PHE A 87 5.52 14.33 11.37
C PHE A 87 6.15 15.72 11.58
N SER A 88 5.68 16.49 12.58
CA SER A 88 6.13 17.84 12.92
C SER A 88 7.17 17.86 14.06
N ASP A 89 8.41 17.47 13.75
CA ASP A 89 9.63 17.91 14.46
C ASP A 89 9.69 17.76 16.00
N LYS A 90 9.06 16.73 16.59
CA LYS A 90 9.21 16.40 18.02
C LYS A 90 9.56 14.93 18.25
N GLY A 91 10.87 14.66 18.26
CA GLY A 91 11.57 13.71 19.14
C GLY A 91 11.03 12.28 19.33
N ASP A 92 11.82 11.32 18.85
CA ASP A 92 11.79 9.86 19.12
C ASP A 92 10.51 9.13 18.68
N VAL A 93 10.43 8.87 17.38
CA VAL A 93 9.17 8.56 16.69
C VAL A 93 9.03 7.05 16.46
N ARG A 94 7.93 6.47 16.95
CA ARG A 94 7.45 5.16 16.51
C ARG A 94 6.29 5.37 15.54
N LEU A 95 6.54 5.10 14.25
CA LEU A 95 5.47 4.96 13.28
C LEU A 95 4.69 3.67 13.63
N VAL A 96 3.57 3.82 14.31
CA VAL A 96 2.67 2.71 14.67
C VAL A 96 1.39 2.85 13.88
N PHE A 97 1.06 1.81 13.11
CA PHE A 97 -0.31 1.59 12.64
C PHE A 97 -1.09 1.07 13.85
N THR A 98 -2.09 1.81 14.33
CA THR A 98 -2.97 1.35 15.41
C THR A 98 -4.29 0.85 14.86
#